data_AF-A0A246G9Q7-F1
#
_entry.id   AF-A0A246G9Q7-F1
#
_cell.length_a   1.000
_cell.length_b   1.000
_cell.length_c   1.000
_cell.angle_alpha   90.00
_cell.angle_beta   90.00
_cell.angle_gamma   90.00
#
_symmetry.space_group_name_H-M   'P 1'
#
loop_
_entity.id
_entity.type
_entity.pdbx_description
1 polymer ?
#
loop_
_entity_poly.entity_id
_entity_poly.type
_entity_poly.pdbx_seq_one_letter_code
_entity_poly.pdbx_strand_id
1 'polypeptide(L)' 'MKVRNYFDVAHYLGIYQIRLRMLEEGVTKPTPEGEIIIRTIVEKLSKMPLDEKIILSDKKMFDSNGNLIVDFNIMS' A
#
# COMPACT_ATOMS: atom_id res chain seq x y z
N MET A 1 14.93 -14.18 19.73
CA MET A 1 14.77 -13.15 18.69
C MET A 1 13.32 -12.67 18.74
N LYS A 2 13.05 -11.39 19.06
CA LYS A 2 11.67 -10.87 19.00
C LYS A 2 11.33 -10.66 17.52
N VAL A 3 10.42 -11.48 16.98
CA VAL A 3 9.77 -11.19 15.70
C VAL A 3 8.94 -9.92 15.91
N ARG A 4 9.33 -8.82 15.26
CA ARG A 4 8.61 -7.56 15.32
C ARG A 4 7.46 -7.63 14.31
N ASN A 5 6.23 -7.81 14.78
CA ASN A 5 5.01 -7.72 13.96
C ASN A 5 4.67 -6.24 13.68
N TYR A 6 5.58 -5.46 13.09
CA TYR A 6 5.23 -4.13 12.60
C TYR A 6 4.92 -4.24 11.12
N PHE A 7 3.70 -3.87 10.75
CA PHE A 7 3.36 -3.63 9.36
C PHE A 7 3.90 -2.24 9.00
N ASP A 8 5.13 -2.21 8.52
CA ASP A 8 5.86 -1.01 8.13
C ASP A 8 5.74 -0.74 6.63
N VAL A 9 6.33 0.36 6.18
CA VAL A 9 6.41 0.74 4.77
C VAL A 9 7.05 -0.38 3.95
N ALA A 10 8.13 -1.03 4.43
CA ALA A 10 8.78 -2.12 3.71
C ALA A 10 7.82 -3.27 3.41
N HIS A 11 7.03 -3.68 4.41
CA HIS A 11 6.05 -4.75 4.26
C HIS A 11 5.00 -4.41 3.19
N TYR A 12 4.35 -3.26 3.30
CA TYR A 12 3.28 -2.89 2.37
C TYR A 12 3.81 -2.53 0.98
N LEU A 13 4.94 -1.83 0.89
CA LEU A 13 5.56 -1.50 -0.40
C LEU A 13 5.90 -2.78 -1.16
N GLY A 14 6.47 -3.79 -0.50
CA GLY A 14 6.76 -5.08 -1.13
C GLY A 14 5.51 -5.78 -1.69
N ILE A 15 4.41 -5.82 -0.92
CA ILE A 15 3.14 -6.38 -1.39
C ILE A 15 2.63 -5.65 -2.63
N TYR A 16 2.62 -4.32 -2.59
CA TYR A 16 2.03 -3.54 -3.68
C TYR A 16 2.93 -3.45 -4.91
N GLN A 17 4.25 -3.56 -4.77
CA GLN A 17 5.18 -3.74 -5.89
C GLN A 17 4.92 -5.07 -6.62
N ILE A 18 4.68 -6.16 -5.88
CA ILE A 18 4.31 -7.45 -6.49
C ILE A 18 2.98 -7.32 -7.25
N ARG A 19 1.97 -6.68 -6.64
CA ARG A 19 0.67 -6.46 -7.28
C ARG A 19 0.78 -5.59 -8.53
N LEU A 20 1.59 -4.53 -8.48
CA LEU A 20 1.85 -3.65 -9.62
C LEU A 20 2.52 -4.43 -10.76
N ARG A 21 3.52 -5.25 -10.44
CA ARG A 21 4.18 -6.11 -11.41
C ARG A 21 3.21 -7.09 -12.07
N MET A 22 2.36 -7.76 -11.30
CA MET A 22 1.34 -8.68 -11.83
C MET A 22 0.35 -7.96 -12.77
N LEU A 23 -0.02 -6.72 -12.46
CA LEU A 23 -0.85 -5.88 -13.33
C LEU A 23 -0.11 -5.56 -14.64
N GLU A 24 1.14 -5.10 -14.56
CA GLU A 24 1.94 -4.69 -15.72
C GLU A 24 2.32 -5.87 -16.63
N GLU A 25 2.48 -7.07 -16.07
CA GLU A 25 2.67 -8.32 -16.81
C GLU A 25 1.34 -8.89 -17.36
N GLY A 26 0.19 -8.28 -17.05
CA GLY A 26 -1.13 -8.75 -17.48
C GLY A 26 -1.62 -10.02 -16.78
N VAL A 27 -0.99 -10.43 -15.67
CA VAL A 27 -1.38 -11.58 -14.84
C VAL A 27 -2.69 -11.31 -14.11
N THR A 28 -2.89 -10.07 -13.65
CA THR A 28 -4.13 -9.61 -13.02
C THR A 28 -4.75 -8.49 -13.83
N LYS A 29 -6.09 -8.42 -13.81
CA LYS A 29 -6.86 -7.34 -14.44
C LYS A 29 -7.84 -6.75 -13.43
N PRO A 30 -7.36 -5.87 -12.52
CA PRO A 30 -8.23 -5.17 -11.58
C PRO A 30 -9.16 -4.19 -12.32
N THR A 31 -10.12 -3.62 -11.60
CA THR A 31 -10.87 -2.46 -12.11
C THR A 31 -9.94 -1.25 -12.26
N PRO A 32 -10.32 -0.22 -13.04
CA PRO A 32 -9.55 1.02 -13.15
C PRO A 32 -9.24 1.65 -11.78
N GLU A 33 -10.20 1.61 -10.85
CA GLU A 33 -10.03 2.12 -9.47
C GLU A 33 -8.99 1.29 -8.70
N GLY A 34 -9.03 -0.03 -8.86
CA GLY A 34 -8.04 -0.93 -8.26
C GLY A 34 -6.62 -0.69 -8.79
N GLU A 35 -6.47 -0.42 -10.08
CA GLU A 35 -5.18 -0.02 -10.67
C GLU A 35 -4.68 1.31 -10.08
N ILE A 36 -5.54 2.33 -9.98
CA ILE A 36 -5.20 3.63 -9.39
C ILE A 36 -4.72 3.46 -7.95
N ILE A 37 -5.41 2.63 -7.15
CA ILE A 37 -5.04 2.35 -5.76
C ILE A 37 -3.66 1.69 -5.68
N ILE A 38 -3.41 0.66 -6.49
CA ILE A 38 -2.12 -0.04 -6.50
C ILE A 38 -0.98 0.94 -6.82
N ARG A 39 -1.12 1.74 -7.88
CA ARG A 39 -0.11 2.72 -8.29
C ARG A 39 0.09 3.80 -7.22
N THR A 40 -0.99 4.32 -6.64
CA THR A 40 -0.95 5.33 -5.58
C THR A 40 -0.18 4.84 -4.35
N ILE A 41 -0.42 3.60 -3.93
CA ILE A 41 0.24 3.03 -2.77
C ILE A 41 1.74 2.83 -3.04
N VAL A 42 2.12 2.28 -4.20
CA VAL A 42 3.54 2.15 -4.57
C VAL A 42 4.22 3.52 -4.62
N GLU A 43 3.59 4.51 -5.26
CA GLU A 43 4.16 5.85 -5.38
C GLU A 43 4.39 6.50 -4.01
N LYS A 44 3.38 6.49 -3.14
CA LYS A 44 3.49 7.14 -1.81
C LYS A 44 4.47 6.40 -0.91
N LEU A 45 4.35 5.08 -0.80
CA LEU A 45 5.21 4.29 0.08
C LEU A 45 6.69 4.29 -0.37
N SER A 46 6.97 4.41 -1.68
CA SER A 46 8.35 4.50 -2.19
C SER A 46 9.11 5.74 -1.73
N LYS A 47 8.39 6.76 -1.24
CA LYS A 47 8.95 8.05 -0.77
C LYS A 47 9.08 8.11 0.76
N MET A 48 8.71 7.05 1.48
CA MET A 48 8.70 6.99 2.94
C MET A 48 9.87 6.17 3.50
N PRO A 49 10.30 6.41 4.75
CA PRO A 49 11.24 5.54 5.45
C PRO A 49 10.70 4.11 5.55
N LEU A 50 11.52 3.13 5.18
CA LEU A 50 11.09 1.72 5.09
C LEU A 50 10.65 1.12 6.42
N ASP A 51 11.16 1.63 7.54
CA ASP A 51 10.83 1.23 8.91
C ASP A 51 9.67 2.03 9.52
N GLU A 52 9.10 2.99 8.77
CA GLU A 52 7.95 3.76 9.24
C GLU A 52 6.71 2.87 9.37
N LYS A 53 5.98 3.03 10.48
CA LYS A 53 4.75 2.29 10.75
C LYS A 53 3.62 2.75 9.84
N ILE A 54 2.89 1.78 9.27
CA ILE A 54 1.62 2.02 8.59
C ILE A 54 0.45 1.68 9.50
N ILE A 55 -0.58 2.53 9.47
CA ILE A 55 -1.81 2.37 10.24
C ILE A 55 -2.95 2.08 9.27
N LEU A 56 -3.67 0.97 9.49
CA LEU A 56 -4.91 0.67 8.79
C LEU A 56 -6.10 0.93 9.73
N SER A 57 -7.04 1.77 9.30
CA SER A 57 -8.30 2.04 10.01
C SER A 57 -9.38 2.38 9.01
N ASP A 58 -10.61 1.91 9.21
CA ASP A 58 -11.80 2.32 8.43
C ASP A 58 -11.62 2.29 6.90
N LYS A 59 -11.03 1.20 6.39
CA LYS A 59 -10.69 1.04 4.96
C LYS A 59 -9.81 2.18 4.43
N LYS A 60 -8.97 2.74 5.28
CA LYS A 60 -7.96 3.75 4.94
C LYS A 60 -6.60 3.31 5.43
N MET A 61 -5.58 3.79 4.75
CA MET A 61 -4.18 3.61 5.10
C MET A 61 -3.61 4.97 5.48
N PHE A 62 -2.90 5.04 6.60
CA PHE A 62 -2.26 6.25 7.11
C PHE A 62 -0.78 5.99 7.42
N ASP A 63 0.00 7.06 7.38
CA ASP A 63 1.36 7.08 7.91
C ASP A 63 1.37 7.18 9.45
N SER A 64 2.56 7.21 10.04
CA SER A 64 2.72 7.29 11.49
C SER A 64 2.29 8.63 12.10
N ASN A 65 2.17 9.67 11.26
CA ASN A 65 1.73 11.02 11.62
C ASN A 65 0.21 11.20 11.45
N GLY A 66 -0.50 10.17 10.98
CA GLY A 66 -1.94 10.23 10.71
C GLY A 66 -2.30 10.85 9.36
N ASN A 67 -1.33 11.07 8.46
CA ASN A 67 -1.62 11.53 7.11
C ASN A 67 -2.20 10.40 6.26
N LEU A 68 -3.24 10.70 5.49
CA LEU A 68 -3.90 9.72 4.62
C LEU A 68 -3.00 9.35 3.43
N ILE A 69 -2.67 8.05 3.34
CA ILE A 69 -2.00 7.46 2.19
C ILE A 69 -3.03 7.07 1.14
N VAL A 70 -4.07 6.32 1.49
CA VAL A 70 -5.12 5.91 0.55
C VAL A 70 -6.45 5.65 1.24
N ASP A 71 -7.56 5.87 0.53
CA ASP A 71 -8.90 5.48 0.92
C ASP A 71 -9.41 4.38 -0.01
N PHE A 72 -9.67 3.19 0.54
CA PHE A 72 -10.16 2.04 -0.22
C PHE A 72 -11.68 2.10 -0.47
N ASN A 73 -12.42 3.09 0.08
CA ASN A 73 -13.84 3.29 -0.21
C ASN A 73 -14.11 3.83 -1.61
N ILE A 74 -13.08 4.23 -2.37
CA ILE A 74 -13.22 4.62 -3.79
C ILE A 74 -13.75 3.44 -4.64
N MET A 75 -13.73 2.21 -4.11
CA MET A 75 -14.20 0.99 -4.80
C MET A 75 -15.67 0.63 -4.54
N SER A 76 -16.48 1.46 -3.86
CA SER A 76 -17.89 1.18 -3.55
C SER A 76 -18.88 1.91 -4.43
#